data_AF-A0A843IWS2-F1
#
_entry.id   AF-A0A843IWS2-F1
#
_cell.length_a   1.000
_cell.length_b   1.000
_cell.length_c   1.000
_cell.angle_alpha   90.00
_cell.angle_beta   90.00
_cell.angle_gamma   90.00
#
_symmetry.space_group_name_H-M   'P 1'
#
loop_
_entity.id
_entity.type
_entity.pdbx_description
1 polymer ?
#
loop_
_entity_poly.entity_id
_entity_poly.type
_entity_poly.pdbx_seq_one_letter_code
_entity_poly.pdbx_strand_id
1 'polypeptide(L)'
;MDYPRIISDPVYSVYQSRIEREVRAYGIPQHIAVIMDGNRRYAKEVLGTDDTNKGHEMGKSKLREVLDWCIDLGIRYLTVYAFSMENFNREDSEVEYLMQALASSLREFAADKRIHEYQVSIRVIGDTSLLPDYVVDAMNEALEKTKGYDRYHLNLAIAYSGRHDITTA
;
A
#
# COMPACT_ATOMS: atom_id res chain seq x y z
N MET A 1 -8.26 20.01 -7.66
CA MET A 1 -7.81 20.04 -6.25
C MET A 1 -9.04 20.10 -5.36
N ASP A 2 -9.38 18.98 -4.75
CA ASP A 2 -10.27 18.89 -3.59
C ASP A 2 -9.60 17.82 -2.70
N TYR A 3 -8.71 18.26 -1.80
CA TYR A 3 -8.18 17.39 -0.75
C TYR A 3 -9.36 16.99 0.14
N PRO A 4 -9.48 15.73 0.58
CA PRO A 4 -10.60 15.29 1.40
C PRO A 4 -10.70 16.18 2.65
N ARG A 5 -11.81 16.93 2.72
CA ARG A 5 -12.15 17.83 3.84
C ARG A 5 -12.34 17.01 5.10
N ILE A 6 -11.28 16.74 5.83
CA ILE A 6 -11.35 16.36 7.24
C ILE A 6 -10.48 17.38 7.97
N ILE A 7 -11.17 18.30 8.65
CA ILE A 7 -10.69 19.49 9.37
C ILE A 7 -10.67 20.77 8.51
N SER A 8 -11.84 21.40 8.39
CA SER A 8 -12.04 22.76 7.89
C SER A 8 -11.60 23.82 8.91
N ASP A 9 -10.39 23.71 9.45
CA ASP A 9 -9.81 24.73 10.32
C ASP A 9 -8.85 25.59 9.48
N PRO A 10 -9.12 26.91 9.31
CA PRO A 10 -8.20 27.84 8.66
C PRO A 10 -6.78 27.80 9.23
N VAL A 11 -6.62 27.46 10.51
CA VAL A 11 -5.32 27.31 11.16
C VAL A 11 -4.61 26.07 10.63
N TYR A 12 -5.33 24.96 10.46
CA TYR A 12 -4.75 23.71 9.98
C TYR A 12 -4.35 23.78 8.52
N SER A 13 -5.13 24.46 7.67
CA SER A 13 -4.78 24.65 6.25
C SER A 13 -3.55 25.54 6.07
N VAL A 14 -3.40 26.59 6.87
CA VAL A 14 -2.18 27.42 6.91
C VAL A 14 -0.99 26.61 7.39
N TYR A 15 -1.16 25.79 8.43
CA TYR A 15 -0.13 24.90 8.93
C TYR A 15 0.32 23.89 7.86
N GLN A 16 -0.63 23.20 7.21
CA GLN A 16 -0.34 22.25 6.14
C GLN A 16 0.41 22.92 4.98
N SER A 17 -0.05 24.08 4.53
CA SER A 17 0.60 24.85 3.46
C SER A 17 2.04 25.23 3.80
N ARG A 18 2.32 25.51 5.09
CA ARG A 18 3.67 25.79 5.57
C ARG A 18 4.53 24.53 5.54
N ILE A 19 4.06 23.42 6.07
CA ILE A 19 4.80 22.14 6.09
C ILE A 19 5.09 21.67 4.67
N GLU A 20 4.13 21.75 3.76
CA GLU A 20 4.34 21.40 2.34
C GLU A 20 5.43 22.26 1.69
N ARG A 21 5.46 23.56 1.99
CA ARG A 21 6.51 24.45 1.50
C ARG A 21 7.88 24.08 2.07
N GLU A 22 7.95 23.77 3.37
CA GLU A 22 9.18 23.34 4.02
C GLU A 22 9.67 22.02 3.41
N VAL A 23 8.80 21.01 3.25
CA VAL A 23 9.14 19.73 2.62
C VAL A 23 9.65 19.92 1.18
N ARG A 24 8.97 20.75 0.37
CA ARG A 24 9.38 21.04 -1.01
C ARG A 24 10.65 21.89 -1.11
N ALA A 25 11.03 22.60 -0.06
CA ALA A 25 12.31 23.31 0.00
C ALA A 25 13.49 22.34 0.16
N TYR A 26 13.24 21.12 0.67
CA TYR A 26 14.21 20.04 0.66
C TYR A 26 14.09 19.19 -0.61
N GLY A 27 15.13 18.40 -0.91
CA GLY A 27 15.07 17.45 -2.01
C GLY A 27 14.03 16.36 -1.77
N ILE A 28 13.06 16.23 -2.67
CA ILE A 28 12.02 15.19 -2.58
C ILE A 28 12.66 13.82 -2.87
N PRO A 29 12.47 12.82 -1.99
CA PRO A 29 13.00 11.48 -2.23
C PRO A 29 12.36 10.87 -3.47
N GLN A 30 13.13 10.06 -4.18
CA GLN A 30 12.60 9.32 -5.34
C GLN A 30 11.83 8.08 -4.91
N HIS A 31 12.14 7.53 -3.74
CA HIS A 31 11.60 6.27 -3.25
C HIS A 31 11.30 6.33 -1.75
N ILE A 32 10.10 5.93 -1.36
CA ILE A 32 9.70 5.69 0.03
C ILE A 32 9.31 4.22 0.21
N ALA A 33 9.74 3.62 1.31
CA ALA A 33 9.27 2.31 1.76
C ALA A 33 8.47 2.46 3.06
N VAL A 34 7.30 1.83 3.15
CA VAL A 34 6.40 1.89 4.30
C VAL A 34 6.11 0.49 4.83
N ILE A 35 6.31 0.30 6.13
CA ILE A 35 5.81 -0.87 6.86
C ILE A 35 4.44 -0.50 7.44
N MET A 36 3.37 -1.09 6.91
CA MET A 36 2.00 -0.79 7.30
C MET A 36 1.62 -1.58 8.57
N ASP A 37 2.19 -1.18 9.72
CA ASP A 37 1.89 -1.80 11.01
C ASP A 37 0.74 -1.08 11.75
N GLY A 38 0.10 -1.79 12.68
CA GLY A 38 -0.84 -1.22 13.62
C GLY A 38 -2.31 -1.45 13.30
N ASN A 39 -2.66 -2.11 12.19
CA ASN A 39 -4.06 -2.33 11.78
C ASN A 39 -4.91 -2.98 12.88
N ARG A 40 -4.40 -4.03 13.54
CA ARG A 40 -5.09 -4.70 14.66
C ARG A 40 -5.27 -3.79 15.88
N ARG A 41 -4.22 -3.02 16.23
CA ARG A 41 -4.28 -2.05 17.33
C ARG A 41 -5.26 -0.92 17.03
N TYR A 42 -5.27 -0.43 15.79
CA TYR A 42 -6.20 0.60 15.33
C TYR A 42 -7.66 0.14 15.40
N ALA A 43 -7.95 -1.10 14.99
CA ALA A 43 -9.29 -1.68 15.15
C ALA A 43 -9.75 -1.64 16.62
N LYS A 44 -8.88 -2.07 17.54
CA LYS A 44 -9.21 -2.13 18.96
C LYS A 44 -9.31 -0.75 19.62
N GLU A 45 -8.30 0.08 19.45
CA GLU A 45 -8.12 1.32 20.21
C GLU A 45 -8.89 2.51 19.62
N VAL A 46 -9.06 2.54 18.29
CA VAL A 46 -9.70 3.68 17.59
C VAL A 46 -11.10 3.34 17.13
N LEU A 47 -11.30 2.16 16.52
CA LEU A 47 -12.63 1.73 16.06
C LEU A 47 -13.46 1.08 17.17
N GLY A 48 -12.85 0.72 18.31
CA GLY A 48 -13.54 0.08 19.43
C GLY A 48 -14.05 -1.32 19.09
N THR A 49 -13.37 -2.06 18.22
CA THR A 49 -13.81 -3.38 17.74
C THR A 49 -12.68 -4.40 17.76
N ASP A 50 -13.00 -5.63 18.17
CA ASP A 50 -12.08 -6.77 18.10
C ASP A 50 -11.99 -7.39 16.68
N ASP A 51 -12.84 -6.90 15.75
CA ASP A 51 -12.81 -7.30 14.36
C ASP A 51 -11.60 -6.67 13.64
N THR A 52 -10.49 -7.41 13.62
CA THR A 52 -9.23 -6.95 13.00
C THR A 52 -9.37 -6.64 11.52
N ASN A 53 -10.38 -7.22 10.85
CA ASN A 53 -10.63 -7.04 9.41
C ASN A 53 -10.90 -5.58 9.08
N LYS A 54 -11.67 -4.88 9.93
CA LYS A 54 -11.93 -3.44 9.79
C LYS A 54 -10.65 -2.61 9.88
N GLY A 55 -9.70 -3.01 10.71
CA GLY A 55 -8.38 -2.38 10.77
C GLY A 55 -7.62 -2.54 9.45
N HIS A 56 -7.67 -3.73 8.85
CA HIS A 56 -7.03 -4.00 7.55
C HIS A 56 -7.69 -3.22 6.41
N GLU A 57 -9.02 -3.08 6.40
CA GLU A 57 -9.74 -2.23 5.44
C GLU A 57 -9.32 -0.76 5.53
N MET A 58 -9.18 -0.24 6.74
CA MET A 58 -8.69 1.12 6.97
C MET A 58 -7.23 1.28 6.52
N GLY A 59 -6.38 0.30 6.77
CA GLY A 59 -5.00 0.28 6.27
C GLY A 59 -4.92 0.32 4.75
N LYS A 60 -5.79 -0.42 4.06
CA LYS A 60 -5.92 -0.39 2.59
C LYS A 60 -6.37 0.97 2.07
N SER A 61 -7.34 1.61 2.74
CA SER A 61 -7.75 2.98 2.40
C SER A 61 -6.60 3.97 2.59
N LYS A 62 -5.86 3.86 3.70
CA LYS A 62 -4.70 4.70 3.98
C LYS A 62 -3.57 4.51 2.96
N LEU A 63 -3.35 3.28 2.47
CA LEU A 63 -2.38 3.04 1.40
C LEU A 63 -2.68 3.84 0.13
N ARG A 64 -3.97 3.94 -0.26
CA ARG A 64 -4.37 4.75 -1.42
C ARG A 64 -4.05 6.22 -1.22
N GLU A 65 -4.34 6.74 -0.03
CA GLU A 65 -4.05 8.12 0.32
C GLU A 65 -2.53 8.39 0.33
N VAL A 66 -1.72 7.47 0.85
CA VAL A 66 -0.26 7.57 0.80
C VAL A 66 0.26 7.53 -0.64
N LEU A 67 -0.32 6.70 -1.51
CA LEU A 67 0.01 6.68 -2.92
C LEU A 67 -0.33 8.02 -3.60
N ASP A 68 -1.51 8.58 -3.32
CA ASP A 68 -1.90 9.91 -3.84
C ASP A 68 -0.88 10.98 -3.40
N TRP A 69 -0.47 10.98 -2.12
CA TRP A 69 0.56 11.90 -1.64
C TRP A 69 1.91 11.72 -2.34
N CYS A 70 2.30 10.47 -2.63
CA CYS A 70 3.52 10.21 -3.37
C CYS A 70 3.44 10.80 -4.79
N ILE A 71 2.31 10.63 -5.46
CA ILE A 71 2.06 11.21 -6.79
C ILE A 71 2.08 12.74 -6.73
N ASP A 72 1.42 13.36 -5.76
CA ASP A 72 1.35 14.82 -5.61
C ASP A 72 2.71 15.47 -5.28
N LEU A 73 3.58 14.74 -4.59
CA LEU A 73 4.94 15.17 -4.29
C LEU A 73 5.94 14.83 -5.41
N GLY A 74 5.58 13.97 -6.37
CA GLY A 74 6.47 13.50 -7.43
C GLY A 74 7.45 12.41 -6.97
N ILE A 75 7.11 11.68 -5.92
CA ILE A 75 7.86 10.51 -5.43
C ILE A 75 7.54 9.35 -6.35
N ARG A 76 8.54 8.88 -7.11
CA ARG A 76 8.34 7.91 -8.20
C ARG A 76 8.11 6.48 -7.72
N TYR A 77 8.65 6.10 -6.56
CA TYR A 77 8.56 4.73 -6.06
C TYR A 77 7.96 4.71 -4.66
N LEU A 78 6.91 3.92 -4.49
CA LEU A 78 6.35 3.55 -3.19
C LEU A 78 6.48 2.03 -3.04
N THR A 79 7.24 1.59 -2.04
CA THR A 79 7.25 0.17 -1.63
C THR A 79 6.47 0.02 -0.35
N VAL A 80 5.57 -0.95 -0.29
CA VAL A 80 4.83 -1.24 0.94
C VAL A 80 4.97 -2.70 1.35
N TYR A 81 5.18 -2.89 2.64
CA TYR A 81 5.21 -4.22 3.24
C TYR A 81 3.77 -4.70 3.45
N ALA A 82 3.26 -5.48 2.49
CA ALA A 82 1.87 -5.92 2.46
C ALA A 82 1.66 -7.24 3.21
N PHE A 83 2.57 -8.21 3.06
CA PHE A 83 2.49 -9.50 3.74
C PHE A 83 3.89 -10.10 3.93
N SER A 84 4.26 -10.45 5.16
CA SER A 84 5.58 -11.04 5.47
C SER A 84 5.55 -12.57 5.45
N MET A 85 6.69 -13.21 5.19
CA MET A 85 6.79 -14.67 5.31
C MET A 85 6.43 -15.16 6.73
N GLU A 86 6.77 -14.39 7.76
CA GLU A 86 6.43 -14.72 9.14
C GLU A 86 4.91 -14.64 9.41
N ASN A 87 4.13 -13.98 8.53
CA ASN A 87 2.67 -13.96 8.66
C ASN A 87 2.02 -15.31 8.34
N PHE A 88 2.71 -16.21 7.64
CA PHE A 88 2.25 -17.60 7.47
C PHE A 88 2.22 -18.39 8.78
N ASN A 89 2.90 -17.93 9.84
CA ASN A 89 2.86 -18.59 11.16
C ASN A 89 1.65 -18.18 12.02
N ARG A 90 0.71 -17.40 11.47
CA ARG A 90 -0.55 -17.05 12.15
C ARG A 90 -1.58 -18.18 12.01
N GLU A 91 -2.70 -18.06 12.70
CA GLU A 91 -3.82 -19.00 12.57
C GLU A 91 -4.29 -19.08 11.10
N ASP A 92 -4.56 -20.30 10.61
CA ASP A 92 -4.91 -20.55 9.21
C ASP A 92 -6.09 -19.70 8.71
N SER A 93 -7.07 -19.46 9.59
CA SER A 93 -8.23 -18.62 9.29
C SER A 93 -7.86 -17.14 9.08
N GLU A 94 -6.87 -16.63 9.84
CA GLU A 94 -6.34 -15.28 9.66
C GLU A 94 -5.51 -15.20 8.38
N VAL A 95 -4.68 -16.21 8.08
CA VAL A 95 -3.89 -16.27 6.85
C VAL A 95 -4.81 -16.27 5.63
N GLU A 96 -5.84 -17.11 5.61
CA GLU A 96 -6.80 -17.18 4.50
C GLU A 96 -7.53 -15.85 4.31
N TYR A 97 -7.95 -15.19 5.39
CA TYR A 97 -8.53 -13.84 5.31
C TYR A 97 -7.55 -12.84 4.68
N LEU A 98 -6.28 -12.84 5.09
CA LEU A 98 -5.26 -11.95 4.54
C LEU A 98 -5.00 -12.22 3.06
N MET A 99 -5.01 -13.49 2.63
CA MET A 99 -4.88 -13.85 1.22
C MET A 99 -6.07 -13.37 0.38
N GLN A 100 -7.30 -13.52 0.88
CA GLN A 100 -8.50 -12.96 0.23
C GLN A 100 -8.43 -11.43 0.14
N ALA A 101 -8.06 -10.76 1.23
CA ALA A 101 -7.90 -9.30 1.27
C ALA A 101 -6.81 -8.82 0.30
N LEU A 102 -5.72 -9.58 0.15
CA LEU A 102 -4.64 -9.29 -0.78
C LEU A 102 -5.10 -9.43 -2.23
N ALA A 103 -5.75 -10.55 -2.58
CA ALA A 103 -6.30 -10.76 -3.93
C ALA A 103 -7.34 -9.70 -4.31
N SER A 104 -8.23 -9.34 -3.38
CA SER A 104 -9.17 -8.23 -3.54
C SER A 104 -8.44 -6.91 -3.79
N SER A 105 -7.43 -6.60 -2.98
CA SER A 105 -6.68 -5.34 -3.09
C SER A 105 -5.93 -5.22 -4.42
N LEU A 106 -5.29 -6.30 -4.87
CA LEU A 106 -4.60 -6.35 -6.17
C LEU A 106 -5.57 -6.03 -7.32
N ARG A 107 -6.74 -6.66 -7.35
CA ARG A 107 -7.77 -6.40 -8.38
C ARG A 107 -8.31 -4.99 -8.31
N GLU A 108 -8.56 -4.47 -7.11
CA GLU A 108 -9.04 -3.11 -6.95
C GLU A 108 -8.02 -2.06 -7.36
N PHE A 109 -6.73 -2.23 -7.02
CA PHE A 109 -5.68 -1.35 -7.52
C PHE A 109 -5.57 -1.45 -9.04
N ALA A 110 -5.61 -2.66 -9.59
CA ALA A 110 -5.55 -2.89 -11.03
C ALA A 110 -6.75 -2.29 -11.80
N ALA A 111 -7.87 -1.99 -11.12
CA ALA A 111 -9.06 -1.36 -11.70
C ALA A 111 -9.18 0.13 -11.33
N ASP A 112 -8.29 0.66 -10.48
CA ASP A 112 -8.36 2.05 -10.02
C ASP A 112 -8.02 3.01 -11.16
N LYS A 113 -8.92 3.93 -11.46
CA LYS A 113 -8.74 4.92 -12.52
C LYS A 113 -7.45 5.73 -12.36
N ARG A 114 -7.07 6.03 -11.11
CA ARG A 114 -5.85 6.80 -10.80
C ARG A 114 -4.60 6.05 -11.20
N ILE A 115 -4.56 4.73 -11.00
CA ILE A 115 -3.43 3.88 -11.42
C ILE A 115 -3.18 4.02 -12.93
N HIS A 116 -4.25 4.06 -13.72
CA HIS A 116 -4.15 4.23 -15.16
C HIS A 116 -3.86 5.68 -15.58
N GLU A 117 -4.53 6.66 -14.97
CA GLU A 117 -4.35 8.09 -15.25
C GLU A 117 -2.91 8.55 -15.01
N TYR A 118 -2.33 8.12 -13.88
CA TYR A 118 -0.96 8.46 -13.52
C TYR A 118 0.08 7.48 -14.06
N GLN A 119 -0.32 6.43 -14.78
CA GLN A 119 0.57 5.35 -15.25
C GLN A 119 1.44 4.78 -14.12
N VAL A 120 0.78 4.26 -13.08
CA VAL A 120 1.41 3.61 -11.93
C VAL A 120 1.64 2.12 -12.24
N SER A 121 2.89 1.72 -12.40
CA SER A 121 3.28 0.31 -12.54
C SER A 121 3.16 -0.42 -11.20
N ILE A 122 2.27 -1.42 -11.13
CA ILE A 122 2.17 -2.31 -9.97
C ILE A 122 3.24 -3.39 -10.13
N ARG A 123 3.97 -3.67 -9.07
CA ARG A 123 5.00 -4.71 -9.00
C ARG A 123 4.86 -5.49 -7.70
N VAL A 124 5.23 -6.75 -7.73
CA VAL A 124 5.29 -7.60 -6.54
C VAL A 124 6.73 -8.06 -6.32
N ILE A 125 7.18 -8.01 -5.08
CA ILE A 125 8.47 -8.55 -4.63
C ILE A 125 8.24 -9.54 -3.48
N GLY A 126 8.98 -10.64 -3.47
CA GLY A 126 8.85 -11.74 -2.52
C GLY A 126 8.64 -13.09 -3.19
N ASP A 127 8.42 -14.14 -2.39
CA ASP A 127 8.30 -15.51 -2.89
C ASP A 127 6.84 -15.84 -3.25
N THR A 128 6.52 -15.72 -4.53
CA THR A 128 5.17 -15.96 -5.04
C THR A 128 4.79 -17.45 -5.06
N SER A 129 5.75 -18.37 -4.89
CA SER A 129 5.47 -19.81 -4.84
C SER A 129 4.72 -20.23 -3.57
N LEU A 130 4.75 -19.38 -2.54
CA LEU A 130 4.04 -19.55 -1.28
C LEU A 130 2.59 -19.07 -1.34
N LEU A 131 2.16 -18.44 -2.45
CA LEU A 131 0.84 -17.84 -2.55
C LEU A 131 -0.17 -18.83 -3.15
N PRO A 132 -1.43 -18.83 -2.67
CA PRO A 132 -2.50 -19.57 -3.32
C PRO A 132 -2.72 -19.11 -4.76
N ASP A 133 -3.14 -20.03 -5.64
CA ASP A 133 -3.37 -19.77 -7.07
C ASP A 133 -4.25 -18.54 -7.32
N TYR A 134 -5.33 -18.36 -6.55
CA TYR A 134 -6.25 -17.24 -6.71
C TYR A 134 -5.61 -15.86 -6.41
N VAL A 135 -4.57 -15.82 -5.57
CA VAL A 135 -3.76 -14.63 -5.28
C VAL A 135 -2.80 -14.39 -6.43
N VAL A 136 -2.16 -15.45 -6.92
CA VAL A 136 -1.26 -15.40 -8.08
C VAL A 136 -2.00 -14.89 -9.33
N ASP A 137 -3.22 -15.36 -9.56
CA ASP A 137 -4.08 -14.87 -10.65
C ASP A 137 -4.39 -13.38 -10.51
N ALA A 138 -4.76 -12.93 -9.31
CA ALA A 138 -5.02 -11.51 -9.04
C ALA A 138 -3.76 -10.64 -9.23
N MET A 139 -2.60 -11.17 -8.83
CA MET A 139 -1.31 -10.53 -9.03
C MET A 139 -1.01 -10.39 -10.53
N ASN A 140 -1.10 -11.47 -11.29
CA ASN A 140 -0.82 -11.47 -12.73
C ASN A 140 -1.76 -10.52 -13.48
N GLU A 141 -3.03 -10.47 -13.10
CA GLU A 141 -3.99 -9.49 -13.64
C GLU A 141 -3.52 -8.05 -13.41
N ALA A 142 -3.05 -7.72 -12.21
CA ALA A 142 -2.56 -6.39 -11.87
C ALA A 142 -1.26 -6.03 -12.62
N LEU A 143 -0.33 -6.98 -12.72
CA LEU A 143 0.92 -6.80 -13.46
C LEU A 143 0.67 -6.57 -14.95
N GLU A 144 -0.22 -7.35 -15.57
CA GLU A 144 -0.53 -7.21 -17.00
C GLU A 144 -1.29 -5.90 -17.29
N LYS A 145 -2.27 -5.52 -16.46
CA LYS A 145 -3.03 -4.27 -16.63
C LYS A 145 -2.18 -3.01 -16.50
N THR A 146 -1.07 -3.08 -15.78
CA THR A 146 -0.15 -1.96 -15.56
C THR A 146 1.18 -2.13 -16.29
N LYS A 147 1.24 -3.09 -17.22
CA LYS A 147 2.41 -3.36 -18.04
C LYS A 147 2.72 -2.19 -18.96
N GLY A 148 3.99 -1.81 -18.98
CA GLY A 148 4.47 -0.67 -19.77
C GLY A 148 4.22 0.69 -19.13
N TYR A 149 3.63 0.76 -17.94
CA TYR A 149 3.58 2.00 -17.17
C TYR A 149 4.96 2.30 -16.55
N ASP A 150 5.38 3.56 -16.55
CA ASP A 150 6.74 3.96 -16.19
C ASP A 150 6.85 5.29 -15.43
N ARG A 151 5.71 5.96 -15.13
CA ARG A 151 5.72 7.25 -14.44
C ARG A 151 5.88 7.10 -12.93
N TYR A 152 5.15 6.16 -12.34
CA TYR A 152 5.19 5.84 -10.91
C TYR A 152 5.22 4.33 -10.70
N HIS A 153 5.67 3.88 -9.54
CA HIS A 153 5.82 2.47 -9.21
C HIS A 153 5.28 2.18 -7.81
N LEU A 154 4.32 1.25 -7.74
CA LEU A 154 3.83 0.68 -6.49
C LEU A 154 4.39 -0.74 -6.35
N ASN A 155 5.38 -0.92 -5.49
CA ASN A 155 5.97 -2.22 -5.19
C ASN A 155 5.32 -2.81 -3.94
N LEU A 156 4.65 -3.94 -4.08
CA LEU A 156 4.02 -4.67 -2.99
C LEU A 156 4.96 -5.80 -2.55
N ALA A 157 5.49 -5.71 -1.34
CA ALA A 157 6.24 -6.79 -0.73
C ALA A 157 5.26 -7.81 -0.12
N ILE A 158 5.14 -8.96 -0.78
CA ILE A 158 4.16 -10.02 -0.50
C ILE A 158 4.91 -11.34 -0.35
N ALA A 159 4.61 -12.10 0.71
CA ALA A 159 5.41 -13.27 1.08
C ALA A 159 6.91 -12.93 1.08
N TYR A 160 7.23 -11.73 1.56
CA TYR A 160 8.57 -11.17 1.52
C TYR A 160 9.27 -11.37 2.87
N SER A 161 10.57 -11.58 2.83
CA SER A 161 11.46 -11.46 3.99
C SER A 161 12.82 -10.98 3.49
N GLY A 162 13.32 -9.87 4.04
CA GLY A 162 14.60 -9.30 3.58
C GLY A 162 15.79 -10.23 3.76
N ARG A 163 15.76 -11.14 4.75
CA ARG A 163 16.80 -12.17 4.90
C ARG A 163 16.71 -13.20 3.79
N HIS A 164 15.50 -13.67 3.50
CA HIS A 164 15.28 -14.64 2.43
C HIS A 164 15.71 -14.05 1.08
N ASP A 165 15.29 -12.81 0.79
CA ASP A 165 15.63 -12.08 -0.43
C ASP A 165 17.15 -11.94 -0.64
N ILE A 166 17.90 -11.65 0.43
CA ILE A 166 19.38 -11.60 0.38
C ILE A 166 19.99 -12.98 0.09
N THR A 167 19.42 -14.06 0.62
CA THR A 167 19.97 -15.41 0.47
C THR A 167 19.65 -16.06 -0.88
N THR A 168 18.63 -15.60 -1.58
CA THR A 168 18.19 -16.13 -2.87
C THR A 168 18.59 -15.26 -4.07
N ALA A 169 19.28 -14.14 -3.81
CA ALA A 169 19.78 -13.18 -4.80
C ALA A 169 20.94 -13.70 -5.67
#